data_AF-A0A8J8PDF4-F1
#
_entry.id   AF-A0A8J8PDF4-F1
#
_cell.length_a   1.000
_cell.length_b   1.000
_cell.length_c   1.000
_cell.angle_alpha   90.00
_cell.angle_beta   90.00
_cell.angle_gamma   90.00
#
_symmetry.space_group_name_H-M   'P 1'
#
loop_
_entity.id
_entity.type
_entity.pdbx_description
1 polymer ?
#
loop_
_entity_poly.entity_id
_entity_poly.type
_entity_poly.pdbx_seq_one_letter_code
_entity_poly.pdbx_strand_id
1 'polypeptide(L)'
;MEWKVRLEGDNRGLETLVESFNDDPEVFRDDENFFLWSSRFEDLEDSNEVRSRAEEVVRTIRNLGVRDSLNIDDLQASHIYKTNEDGTDQVFVRTEPATIGISAGPVRVTTIDEEGNKEVHRPADRTYDLTKLALEDEKVQELVNLLDQGDEWVNLYRVYEFIQANIDGEDNIVERGWWSSSEKDLFKQTANSRDAIGDDARHAGRNIPAPEDPLNHSDAKSLIDSLVQNWLDHRKNTQTF
;
A
#
# COMPACT_ATOMS: atom_id res chain seq x y z
N MET A 1 -28.52 -8.54 4.01
CA MET A 1 -28.24 -7.67 2.85
C MET A 1 -26.74 -7.48 2.82
N GLU A 2 -26.13 -7.51 1.64
CA GLU A 2 -24.67 -7.52 1.54
C GLU A 2 -24.22 -6.57 0.42
N TRP A 3 -23.17 -5.80 0.71
CA TRP A 3 -22.57 -4.90 -0.27
C TRP A 3 -21.31 -5.55 -0.85
N LYS A 4 -21.23 -5.62 -2.17
CA LYS A 4 -20.01 -6.00 -2.89
C LYS A 4 -19.65 -4.93 -3.91
N VAL A 5 -18.36 -4.71 -4.11
CA VAL A 5 -17.85 -3.67 -4.99
C VAL A 5 -17.05 -4.30 -6.11
N ARG A 6 -17.44 -4.06 -7.36
CA ARG A 6 -16.70 -4.56 -8.51
C ARG A 6 -15.34 -3.88 -8.59
N LEU A 7 -14.32 -4.69 -8.82
CA LEU A 7 -12.96 -4.26 -9.09
C LEU A 7 -12.69 -4.29 -10.59
N GLU A 8 -11.93 -3.31 -11.04
CA GLU A 8 -11.35 -3.25 -12.38
C GLU A 8 -9.84 -3.03 -12.26
N GLY A 9 -9.09 -3.52 -13.25
CA GLY A 9 -7.64 -3.46 -13.31
C GLY A 9 -7.10 -4.65 -14.11
N ASP A 10 -5.79 -4.86 -14.05
CA ASP A 10 -5.17 -6.02 -14.69
C ASP A 10 -5.71 -7.34 -14.10
N ASN A 11 -6.26 -8.18 -14.98
CA ASN A 11 -6.89 -9.45 -14.59
C ASN A 11 -5.99 -10.35 -13.73
N ARG A 12 -4.67 -10.25 -13.83
CA ARG A 12 -3.77 -11.13 -13.05
C ARG A 12 -3.37 -10.51 -11.75
N GLY A 13 -3.26 -9.19 -11.69
CA GLY A 13 -3.28 -8.49 -10.43
C GLY A 13 -4.49 -8.93 -9.62
N LEU A 14 -5.68 -8.89 -10.23
CA LEU A 14 -6.94 -9.32 -9.60
C LEU A 14 -6.93 -10.80 -9.21
N GLU A 15 -6.53 -11.74 -10.08
CA GLU A 15 -6.42 -13.17 -9.71
C GLU A 15 -5.39 -13.38 -8.58
N THR A 16 -4.30 -12.61 -8.55
CA THR A 16 -3.30 -12.67 -7.47
C THR A 16 -3.90 -12.22 -6.13
N LEU A 17 -4.76 -11.19 -6.15
CA LEU A 17 -5.51 -10.75 -4.97
C LEU A 17 -6.49 -11.84 -4.52
N VAL A 18 -7.25 -12.45 -5.44
CA VAL A 18 -8.19 -13.55 -5.12
C VAL A 18 -7.50 -14.71 -4.41
N GLU A 19 -6.26 -15.05 -4.78
CA GLU A 19 -5.53 -16.13 -4.11
C GLU A 19 -5.25 -15.86 -2.63
N SER A 20 -5.14 -14.58 -2.22
CA SER A 20 -4.62 -14.18 -0.90
C SER A 20 -5.65 -13.46 0.00
N PHE A 21 -6.56 -12.66 -0.58
CA PHE A 21 -7.60 -11.89 0.13
C PHE A 21 -8.86 -12.75 0.30
N ASN A 22 -8.88 -13.62 1.29
CA ASN A 22 -9.88 -14.69 1.45
C ASN A 22 -10.76 -14.58 2.71
N ASP A 23 -10.70 -13.46 3.42
CA ASP A 23 -11.51 -13.13 4.59
C ASP A 23 -11.76 -11.61 4.59
N ASP A 24 -11.59 -10.81 5.64
CA ASP A 24 -11.85 -9.36 5.58
C ASP A 24 -10.56 -8.53 5.38
N PRO A 25 -10.43 -7.69 4.32
CA PRO A 25 -11.32 -7.60 3.16
C PRO A 25 -11.12 -8.76 2.16
N GLU A 26 -12.20 -9.18 1.52
CA GLU A 26 -12.22 -10.36 0.61
C GLU A 26 -12.17 -9.88 -0.82
N VAL A 27 -11.32 -10.51 -1.65
CA VAL A 27 -11.37 -10.37 -3.10
C VAL A 27 -11.76 -11.71 -3.69
N PHE A 28 -12.88 -11.74 -4.42
CA PHE A 28 -13.39 -12.97 -5.00
C PHE A 28 -13.85 -12.76 -6.44
N ARG A 29 -13.98 -13.88 -7.15
CA ARG A 29 -14.47 -13.91 -8.52
C ARG A 29 -15.90 -14.43 -8.54
N ASP A 30 -16.77 -13.71 -9.22
CA ASP A 30 -18.15 -14.09 -9.49
C ASP A 30 -18.42 -13.90 -11.00
N ASP A 31 -18.68 -15.01 -11.69
CA ASP A 31 -18.65 -15.15 -13.15
C ASP A 31 -17.35 -14.63 -13.81
N GLU A 32 -17.46 -13.56 -14.60
CA GLU A 32 -16.36 -12.91 -15.33
C GLU A 32 -15.81 -11.67 -14.60
N ASN A 33 -16.31 -11.37 -13.40
CA ASN A 33 -16.01 -10.15 -12.68
C ASN A 33 -15.32 -10.44 -11.35
N PHE A 34 -14.54 -9.45 -10.89
CA PHE A 34 -13.89 -9.47 -9.59
C PHE A 34 -14.61 -8.52 -8.66
N PHE A 35 -14.75 -8.92 -7.41
CA PHE A 35 -15.45 -8.16 -6.39
C PHE A 35 -14.63 -8.06 -5.12
N LEU A 36 -14.84 -6.97 -4.40
CA LEU A 36 -14.36 -6.68 -3.07
C LEU A 36 -15.54 -6.72 -2.11
N TRP A 37 -15.40 -7.46 -1.04
CA TRP A 37 -16.25 -7.38 0.15
C TRP A 37 -15.42 -6.98 1.37
N SER A 38 -16.06 -6.35 2.35
CA SER A 38 -15.46 -6.06 3.65
C SER A 38 -16.56 -5.84 4.69
N SER A 39 -16.30 -6.23 5.94
CA SER A 39 -17.21 -5.96 7.06
C SER A 39 -17.51 -4.45 7.22
N ARG A 40 -16.58 -3.61 6.77
CA ARG A 40 -16.69 -2.14 6.75
C ARG A 40 -17.82 -1.60 5.89
N PHE A 41 -18.43 -2.44 5.05
CA PHE A 41 -19.56 -2.05 4.22
C PHE A 41 -20.91 -2.40 4.87
N GLU A 42 -20.95 -3.34 5.83
CA GLU A 42 -22.20 -3.95 6.30
C GLU A 42 -23.17 -2.96 6.95
N ASP A 43 -22.65 -2.03 7.74
CA ASP A 43 -23.45 -1.03 8.45
C ASP A 43 -23.82 0.19 7.60
N LEU A 44 -23.38 0.25 6.33
CA LEU A 44 -23.63 1.38 5.45
C LEU A 44 -24.98 1.22 4.73
N GLU A 45 -25.80 2.26 4.74
CA GLU A 45 -27.09 2.25 4.04
C GLU A 45 -27.01 2.88 2.65
N ASP A 46 -26.07 3.81 2.45
CA ASP A 46 -25.92 4.60 1.24
C ASP A 46 -24.79 4.11 0.32
N SER A 47 -25.11 3.97 -0.97
CA SER A 47 -24.15 3.53 -1.98
C SER A 47 -22.94 4.45 -2.18
N ASN A 48 -23.05 5.76 -1.86
CA ASN A 48 -21.91 6.68 -1.93
C ASN A 48 -20.98 6.53 -0.73
N GLU A 49 -21.52 6.22 0.45
CA GLU A 49 -20.73 5.87 1.63
C GLU A 49 -19.96 4.57 1.39
N VAL A 50 -20.62 3.54 0.85
CA VAL A 50 -19.97 2.26 0.46
C VAL A 50 -18.87 2.51 -0.55
N ARG A 51 -19.15 3.31 -1.58
CA ARG A 51 -18.14 3.67 -2.59
C ARG A 51 -16.94 4.39 -1.99
N SER A 52 -17.17 5.38 -1.13
CA SER A 52 -16.08 6.12 -0.48
C SER A 52 -15.21 5.19 0.36
N ARG A 53 -15.84 4.27 1.12
CA ARG A 53 -15.13 3.28 1.93
C ARG A 53 -14.38 2.25 1.08
N ALA A 54 -14.97 1.82 -0.03
CA ALA A 54 -14.32 0.90 -0.96
C ALA A 54 -13.13 1.54 -1.68
N GLU A 55 -13.24 2.81 -2.08
CA GLU A 55 -12.13 3.58 -2.65
C GLU A 55 -10.95 3.70 -1.67
N GLU A 56 -11.23 3.83 -0.36
CA GLU A 56 -10.18 3.79 0.68
C GLU A 56 -9.50 2.42 0.76
N VAL A 57 -10.28 1.32 0.83
CA VAL A 57 -9.73 -0.05 0.87
C VAL A 57 -8.91 -0.35 -0.39
N VAL A 58 -9.44 -0.05 -1.57
CA VAL A 58 -8.75 -0.27 -2.86
C VAL A 58 -7.47 0.56 -2.95
N ARG A 59 -7.49 1.82 -2.51
CA ARG A 59 -6.29 2.66 -2.45
C ARG A 59 -5.21 2.04 -1.55
N THR A 60 -5.61 1.53 -0.39
CA THR A 60 -4.69 0.84 0.53
C THR A 60 -4.08 -0.41 -0.11
N ILE A 61 -4.91 -1.28 -0.71
CA ILE A 61 -4.45 -2.49 -1.40
C ILE A 61 -3.46 -2.13 -2.52
N ARG A 62 -3.82 -1.17 -3.38
CA ARG A 62 -2.97 -0.71 -4.49
C ARG A 62 -1.63 -0.19 -4.00
N ASN A 63 -1.64 0.74 -3.04
CA ASN A 63 -0.42 1.39 -2.56
C ASN A 63 0.55 0.41 -1.89
N LEU A 64 0.04 -0.59 -1.16
CA LEU A 64 0.85 -1.63 -0.55
C LEU A 64 1.30 -2.67 -1.59
N GLY A 65 0.41 -3.10 -2.48
CA GLY A 65 0.72 -4.15 -3.45
C GLY A 65 1.70 -3.72 -4.53
N VAL A 66 1.64 -2.47 -5.02
CA VAL A 66 2.66 -1.95 -5.95
C VAL A 66 4.06 -1.98 -5.31
N ARG A 67 4.15 -1.77 -3.99
CA ARG A 67 5.41 -1.86 -3.22
C ARG A 67 5.90 -3.29 -3.04
N ASP A 68 4.98 -4.24 -3.05
CA ASP A 68 5.25 -5.68 -3.11
C ASP A 68 5.43 -6.18 -4.57
N SER A 69 5.56 -5.26 -5.53
CA SER A 69 5.73 -5.56 -6.97
C SER A 69 4.55 -6.32 -7.59
N LEU A 70 3.35 -6.17 -7.02
CA LEU A 70 2.11 -6.66 -7.62
C LEU A 70 1.70 -5.78 -8.80
N ASN A 71 1.19 -6.40 -9.85
CA ASN A 71 0.68 -5.74 -11.05
C ASN A 71 -0.76 -5.26 -10.83
N ILE A 72 -0.94 -4.25 -9.99
CA ILE A 72 -2.25 -3.72 -9.56
C ILE A 72 -2.27 -2.18 -9.56
N ASP A 73 -1.37 -1.52 -10.28
CA ASP A 73 -1.28 -0.06 -10.34
C ASP A 73 -2.54 0.59 -10.95
N ASP A 74 -3.29 -0.14 -11.77
CA ASP A 74 -4.57 0.27 -12.34
C ASP A 74 -5.80 -0.20 -11.55
N LEU A 75 -5.60 -0.78 -10.36
CA LEU A 75 -6.69 -1.27 -9.51
C LEU A 75 -7.63 -0.13 -9.08
N GLN A 76 -8.91 -0.31 -9.39
CA GLN A 76 -9.98 0.65 -9.09
C GLN A 76 -11.29 -0.03 -8.65
N ALA A 77 -12.04 0.66 -7.78
CA ALA A 77 -13.42 0.32 -7.48
C ALA A 77 -14.33 0.94 -8.54
N SER A 78 -15.21 0.16 -9.18
CA SER A 78 -16.06 0.66 -10.26
C SER A 78 -17.55 0.69 -9.91
N HIS A 79 -18.18 -0.47 -9.73
CA HIS A 79 -19.63 -0.59 -9.55
C HIS A 79 -19.97 -1.09 -8.15
N ILE A 80 -20.99 -0.51 -7.52
CA ILE A 80 -21.48 -0.96 -6.21
C ILE A 80 -22.70 -1.85 -6.41
N TYR A 81 -22.71 -3.01 -5.78
CA TYR A 81 -23.80 -3.99 -5.82
C TYR A 81 -24.36 -4.16 -4.41
N LYS A 82 -25.69 -4.13 -4.30
CA LYS A 82 -26.43 -4.50 -3.10
C LYS A 82 -27.19 -5.80 -3.35
N THR A 83 -26.81 -6.87 -2.65
CA THR A 83 -27.55 -8.13 -2.68
C THR A 83 -28.68 -8.06 -1.65
N ASN A 84 -29.91 -8.13 -2.16
CA ASN A 84 -31.13 -8.12 -1.34
C ASN A 84 -31.38 -9.50 -0.69
N GLU A 85 -32.28 -9.56 0.30
CA GLU A 85 -32.62 -10.82 1.00
C GLU A 85 -33.22 -11.91 0.09
N ASP A 86 -33.74 -11.52 -1.08
CA ASP A 86 -34.28 -12.44 -2.10
C ASP A 86 -33.21 -12.96 -3.07
N GLY A 87 -31.94 -12.57 -2.87
CA GLY A 87 -30.80 -12.95 -3.72
C GLY A 87 -30.65 -12.11 -4.99
N THR A 88 -31.44 -11.05 -5.18
CA THR A 88 -31.30 -10.14 -6.33
C THR A 88 -30.27 -9.04 -6.07
N ASP A 89 -29.46 -8.72 -7.09
CA ASP A 89 -28.48 -7.63 -7.02
C ASP A 89 -29.06 -6.32 -7.57
N GLN A 90 -28.96 -5.24 -6.80
CA GLN A 90 -29.15 -3.86 -7.28
C GLN A 90 -27.80 -3.23 -7.59
N VAL A 91 -27.66 -2.65 -8.80
CA VAL A 91 -26.39 -2.10 -9.29
C VAL A 91 -26.42 -0.58 -9.34
N PHE A 92 -25.39 0.07 -8.79
CA PHE A 92 -25.17 1.52 -8.85
C PHE A 92 -23.99 1.81 -9.78
N VAL A 93 -24.24 2.56 -10.86
CA VAL A 93 -23.29 2.75 -11.97
C VAL A 93 -22.80 4.19 -12.05
N ARG A 94 -21.48 4.37 -12.19
CA ARG A 94 -20.83 5.61 -12.67
C ARG A 94 -19.72 5.21 -13.65
N THR A 95 -19.71 5.78 -14.86
CA THR A 95 -18.87 5.30 -15.97
C THR A 95 -17.50 6.00 -16.01
N GLU A 96 -16.41 5.23 -16.01
CA GLU A 96 -15.03 5.67 -16.32
C GLU A 96 -14.33 4.63 -17.25
N PRO A 97 -13.28 5.00 -18.01
CA PRO A 97 -12.69 4.14 -19.05
C PRO A 97 -11.74 3.05 -18.53
N ALA A 98 -11.62 1.94 -19.27
CA ALA A 98 -10.81 0.76 -18.91
C ALA A 98 -9.46 0.68 -19.65
N THR A 99 -8.46 0.05 -19.02
CA THR A 99 -7.10 -0.22 -19.53
C THR A 99 -6.87 -1.73 -19.74
N ILE A 100 -6.00 -2.14 -20.68
CA ILE A 100 -5.69 -3.57 -20.96
C ILE A 100 -4.16 -3.78 -21.07
N GLY A 101 -3.62 -4.77 -20.33
CA GLY A 101 -2.22 -5.23 -20.38
C GLY A 101 -2.07 -6.76 -20.60
N ILE A 102 -0.88 -7.23 -21.01
CA ILE A 102 -0.54 -8.67 -21.24
C ILE A 102 0.80 -9.00 -20.56
N SER A 103 0.91 -10.14 -19.83
CA SER A 103 2.17 -10.60 -19.17
C SER A 103 2.29 -12.16 -19.16
N ALA A 104 2.99 -12.85 -18.20
CA ALA A 104 2.80 -14.29 -17.80
C ALA A 104 2.17 -14.51 -16.37
N GLY A 105 1.56 -15.67 -16.06
CA GLY A 105 0.72 -15.92 -14.86
C GLY A 105 1.45 -15.96 -13.49
N PRO A 106 0.72 -15.96 -12.34
CA PRO A 106 1.32 -15.82 -11.01
C PRO A 106 2.18 -17.03 -10.60
N VAL A 107 3.26 -16.77 -9.88
CA VAL A 107 4.20 -17.79 -9.36
C VAL A 107 3.94 -17.97 -7.87
N ARG A 108 3.76 -19.22 -7.43
CA ARG A 108 3.62 -19.59 -6.01
C ARG A 108 4.93 -20.14 -5.48
N VAL A 109 5.30 -19.79 -4.25
CA VAL A 109 6.47 -20.37 -3.56
C VAL A 109 5.97 -21.36 -2.51
N THR A 110 6.47 -22.59 -2.55
CA THR A 110 6.22 -23.57 -1.48
C THR A 110 7.51 -23.82 -0.74
N THR A 111 7.53 -23.48 0.54
CA THR A 111 8.60 -23.81 1.48
C THR A 111 8.25 -25.11 2.19
N ILE A 112 9.27 -25.92 2.48
CA ILE A 112 9.14 -27.15 3.27
C ILE A 112 10.04 -26.96 4.48
N ASP A 113 9.46 -26.98 5.67
CA ASP A 113 10.24 -26.87 6.91
C ASP A 113 11.01 -28.18 7.23
N GLU A 114 11.84 -28.15 8.27
CA GLU A 114 12.64 -29.30 8.70
C GLU A 114 11.79 -30.51 9.15
N GLU A 115 10.50 -30.28 9.44
CA GLU A 115 9.52 -31.27 9.87
C GLU A 115 8.69 -31.85 8.70
N GLY A 116 8.87 -31.30 7.49
CA GLY A 116 8.19 -31.72 6.27
C GLY A 116 6.83 -31.03 6.02
N ASN A 117 6.48 -30.01 6.81
CA ASN A 117 5.27 -29.21 6.57
C ASN A 117 5.48 -28.30 5.36
N LYS A 118 4.44 -28.20 4.53
CA LYS A 118 4.44 -27.33 3.35
C LYS A 118 3.75 -26.01 3.69
N GLU A 119 4.47 -24.92 3.57
CA GLU A 119 3.90 -23.58 3.63
C GLU A 119 3.86 -23.00 2.21
N VAL A 120 2.69 -22.50 1.81
CA VAL A 120 2.49 -21.91 0.48
C VAL A 120 2.44 -20.40 0.66
N HIS A 121 3.47 -19.72 0.18
CA HIS A 121 3.52 -18.27 0.11
C HIS A 121 2.99 -17.82 -1.25
N ARG A 122 1.93 -17.02 -1.22
CA ARG A 122 1.32 -16.39 -2.37
C ARG A 122 1.89 -14.98 -2.53
N PRO A 123 1.95 -14.46 -3.77
CA PRO A 123 2.54 -13.15 -4.00
C PRO A 123 1.87 -12.01 -3.20
N ALA A 124 0.56 -12.08 -2.97
CA ALA A 124 -0.19 -11.04 -2.26
C ALA A 124 -0.44 -11.31 -0.76
N ASP A 125 0.12 -12.37 -0.16
CA ASP A 125 -0.07 -12.67 1.28
C ASP A 125 0.42 -11.51 2.15
N ARG A 126 1.59 -10.94 1.84
CA ARG A 126 2.15 -9.79 2.56
C ARG A 126 1.27 -8.55 2.40
N THR A 127 0.84 -8.26 1.18
CA THR A 127 -0.06 -7.14 0.87
C THR A 127 -1.38 -7.28 1.61
N TYR A 128 -1.93 -8.49 1.71
CA TYR A 128 -3.15 -8.78 2.45
C TYR A 128 -2.98 -8.47 3.94
N ASP A 129 -1.93 -9.00 4.57
CA ASP A 129 -1.68 -8.75 5.99
C ASP A 129 -1.44 -7.27 6.30
N LEU A 130 -0.70 -6.56 5.44
CA LEU A 130 -0.49 -5.13 5.60
C LEU A 130 -1.75 -4.31 5.35
N THR A 131 -2.64 -4.79 4.48
CA THR A 131 -3.95 -4.13 4.26
C THR A 131 -4.80 -4.23 5.52
N LYS A 132 -4.91 -5.41 6.13
CA LYS A 132 -5.61 -5.57 7.42
C LYS A 132 -5.03 -4.65 8.49
N LEU A 133 -3.71 -4.66 8.63
CA LEU A 133 -3.00 -3.78 9.56
C LEU A 133 -3.31 -2.30 9.30
N ALA A 134 -3.30 -1.86 8.04
CA ALA A 134 -3.61 -0.48 7.68
C ALA A 134 -5.05 -0.10 8.02
N LEU A 135 -6.01 -1.01 7.84
CA LEU A 135 -7.41 -0.75 8.17
C LEU A 135 -7.63 -0.62 9.68
N GLU A 136 -6.87 -1.35 10.50
CA GLU A 136 -6.99 -1.35 11.97
C GLU A 136 -6.12 -0.29 12.65
N ASP A 137 -5.01 0.09 12.03
CA ASP A 137 -4.02 0.99 12.60
C ASP A 137 -3.99 2.35 11.89
N GLU A 138 -4.49 3.37 12.59
CA GLU A 138 -4.60 4.74 12.08
C GLU A 138 -3.27 5.31 11.57
N LYS A 139 -2.14 4.99 12.23
CA LYS A 139 -0.83 5.51 11.80
C LYS A 139 -0.35 4.78 10.54
N VAL A 140 -0.69 3.50 10.34
CA VAL A 140 -0.39 2.79 9.10
C VAL A 140 -1.25 3.35 7.96
N GLN A 141 -2.53 3.61 8.22
CA GLN A 141 -3.40 4.27 7.24
C GLN A 141 -2.90 5.68 6.88
N GLU A 142 -2.41 6.45 7.87
CA GLU A 142 -1.83 7.78 7.62
C GLU A 142 -0.56 7.69 6.75
N LEU A 143 0.30 6.69 6.99
CA LEU A 143 1.44 6.43 6.10
C LEU A 143 0.97 6.11 4.68
N VAL A 144 -0.02 5.23 4.51
CA VAL A 144 -0.57 4.89 3.19
C VAL A 144 -1.09 6.14 2.47
N ASN A 145 -1.82 7.01 3.17
CA ASN A 145 -2.31 8.28 2.62
C ASN A 145 -1.17 9.24 2.25
N LEU A 146 -0.07 9.23 3.00
CA LEU A 146 1.11 10.04 2.71
C LEU A 146 1.85 9.52 1.47
N LEU A 147 1.94 8.21 1.30
CA LEU A 147 2.53 7.58 0.12
C LEU A 147 1.74 7.88 -1.16
N ASP A 148 0.41 8.07 -1.06
CA ASP A 148 -0.47 8.44 -2.18
C ASP A 148 -0.22 9.87 -2.70
N GLN A 149 0.44 10.73 -1.92
CA GLN A 149 0.70 12.13 -2.30
C GLN A 149 1.83 12.30 -3.33
N GLY A 150 2.47 11.21 -3.76
CA GLY A 150 3.54 11.19 -4.75
C GLY A 150 4.93 11.04 -4.15
N ASP A 151 5.96 11.07 -4.99
CA ASP A 151 7.35 10.81 -4.60
C ASP A 151 8.26 12.03 -4.73
N GLU A 152 7.69 13.23 -4.81
CA GLU A 152 8.46 14.48 -4.78
C GLU A 152 9.30 14.60 -3.51
N TRP A 153 10.46 15.26 -3.59
CA TRP A 153 11.42 15.37 -2.48
C TRP A 153 10.80 15.82 -1.15
N VAL A 154 9.88 16.78 -1.21
CA VAL A 154 9.15 17.26 -0.03
C VAL A 154 8.32 16.15 0.60
N ASN A 155 7.66 15.31 -0.22
CA ASN A 155 6.86 14.21 0.29
C ASN A 155 7.71 13.04 0.79
N LEU A 156 8.81 12.69 0.11
CA LEU A 156 9.79 11.72 0.60
C LEU A 156 10.31 12.11 1.99
N TYR A 157 10.59 13.40 2.21
CA TYR A 157 11.01 13.88 3.52
C TYR A 157 9.89 13.78 4.57
N ARG A 158 8.64 14.07 4.19
CA ARG A 158 7.47 13.89 5.09
C ARG A 158 7.29 12.44 5.51
N VAL A 159 7.46 11.49 4.59
CA VAL A 159 7.40 10.04 4.90
C VAL A 159 8.47 9.68 5.92
N TYR A 160 9.71 10.14 5.72
CA TYR A 160 10.78 9.96 6.69
C TYR A 160 10.43 10.57 8.07
N GLU A 161 9.93 11.81 8.13
CA GLU A 161 9.56 12.46 9.39
C GLU A 161 8.41 11.74 10.09
N PHE A 162 7.42 11.30 9.32
CA PHE A 162 6.28 10.55 9.83
C PHE A 162 6.74 9.25 10.49
N ILE A 163 7.57 8.45 9.80
CA ILE A 163 8.10 7.20 10.34
C ILE A 163 8.93 7.50 11.58
N GLN A 164 9.87 8.45 11.52
CA GLN A 164 10.74 8.81 12.65
C GLN A 164 9.94 9.25 13.90
N ALA A 165 8.79 9.91 13.73
CA ALA A 165 7.92 10.34 14.81
C ALA A 165 7.03 9.22 15.36
N ASN A 166 6.84 8.14 14.59
CA ASN A 166 5.95 7.02 14.91
C ASN A 166 6.71 5.70 15.07
N ILE A 167 7.99 5.75 15.44
CA ILE A 167 8.71 4.60 15.96
C ILE A 167 8.38 4.49 17.44
N ASP A 168 7.77 3.38 17.83
CA ASP A 168 7.51 3.10 19.24
C ASP A 168 8.82 2.66 19.95
N GLY A 169 8.99 3.03 21.22
CA GLY A 169 10.19 2.72 22.01
C GLY A 169 11.27 3.81 22.01
N GLU A 170 12.45 3.48 22.55
CA GLU A 170 13.58 4.44 22.68
C GLU A 170 14.47 4.45 21.42
N ASP A 171 14.52 3.35 20.67
CA ASP A 171 15.40 3.20 19.51
C ASP A 171 14.90 3.99 18.29
N ASN A 172 15.80 4.73 17.64
CA ASN A 172 15.55 5.45 16.39
C ASN A 172 15.88 4.61 15.13
N ILE A 173 15.63 5.17 13.94
CA ILE A 173 15.89 4.53 12.62
C ILE A 173 17.28 3.86 12.53
N VAL A 174 18.32 4.52 13.06
CA VAL A 174 19.71 4.03 13.00
C VAL A 174 19.97 2.93 14.02
N GLU A 175 19.47 3.09 15.25
CA GLU A 175 19.63 2.09 16.31
C GLU A 175 18.94 0.77 15.95
N ARG A 176 17.84 0.85 15.21
CA ARG A 176 17.12 -0.31 14.65
C ARG A 176 17.79 -0.94 13.44
N GLY A 177 18.86 -0.33 12.91
CA GLY A 177 19.58 -0.81 11.73
C GLY A 177 18.81 -0.68 10.42
N TRP A 178 17.73 0.13 10.38
CA TRP A 178 16.96 0.31 9.15
C TRP A 178 17.72 1.15 8.13
N TRP A 179 18.46 2.16 8.61
CA TRP A 179 19.46 2.91 7.85
C TRP A 179 20.74 3.08 8.68
N SER A 180 21.87 3.25 8.01
CA SER A 180 23.10 3.78 8.63
C SER A 180 22.98 5.28 8.93
N SER A 181 23.84 5.78 9.82
CA SER A 181 23.95 7.23 10.07
C SER A 181 24.26 8.00 8.78
N SER A 182 25.13 7.45 7.93
CA SER A 182 25.54 8.07 6.67
C SER A 182 24.38 8.20 5.69
N GLU A 183 23.54 7.15 5.54
CA GLU A 183 22.35 7.20 4.68
C GLU A 183 21.35 8.24 5.18
N LYS A 184 21.09 8.28 6.49
CA LYS A 184 20.20 9.25 7.12
C LYS A 184 20.68 10.69 6.90
N ASP A 185 21.97 10.94 7.13
CA ASP A 185 22.55 12.27 6.98
C ASP A 185 22.60 12.70 5.51
N LEU A 186 22.98 11.79 4.60
CA LEU A 186 23.03 12.05 3.17
C LEU A 186 21.64 12.38 2.60
N PHE A 187 20.61 11.60 2.96
CA PHE A 187 19.23 11.87 2.56
C PHE A 187 18.77 13.24 3.05
N LYS A 188 18.96 13.53 4.34
CA LYS A 188 18.55 14.81 4.92
C LYS A 188 19.30 15.98 4.30
N GLN A 189 20.60 15.86 4.08
CA GLN A 189 21.39 16.94 3.51
C GLN A 189 20.98 17.20 2.07
N THR A 190 20.81 16.15 1.26
CA THR A 190 20.37 16.26 -0.14
C THR A 190 18.99 16.92 -0.23
N ALA A 191 17.99 16.40 0.50
CA ALA A 191 16.61 16.88 0.45
C ALA A 191 16.43 18.34 0.93
N ASN A 192 17.39 18.87 1.68
CA ASN A 192 17.35 20.25 2.17
C ASN A 192 18.30 21.20 1.43
N SER A 193 19.11 20.70 0.48
CA SER A 193 20.10 21.51 -0.24
C SER A 193 19.56 21.99 -1.59
N ARG A 194 19.39 23.32 -1.73
CA ARG A 194 19.06 23.93 -3.04
C ARG A 194 20.19 23.75 -4.06
N ASP A 195 21.43 23.68 -3.60
CA ASP A 195 22.58 23.41 -4.47
C ASP A 195 22.54 21.99 -5.05
N ALA A 196 21.90 21.04 -4.35
CA ALA A 196 21.76 19.66 -4.82
C ALA A 196 20.52 19.45 -5.70
N ILE A 197 19.35 19.96 -5.29
CA ILE A 197 18.05 19.63 -5.91
C ILE A 197 17.22 20.85 -6.33
N GLY A 198 17.80 22.05 -6.32
CA GLY A 198 17.16 23.26 -6.82
C GLY A 198 15.92 23.68 -6.01
N ASP A 199 14.82 23.93 -6.71
CA ASP A 199 13.57 24.40 -6.11
C ASP A 199 12.76 23.30 -5.39
N ASP A 200 13.14 22.04 -5.58
CA ASP A 200 12.54 20.91 -4.87
C ASP A 200 13.05 20.78 -3.43
N ALA A 201 14.07 21.57 -3.07
CA ALA A 201 14.60 21.56 -1.71
C ALA A 201 13.56 22.10 -0.72
N ARG A 202 13.40 21.37 0.40
CA ARG A 202 12.43 21.71 1.44
C ARG A 202 12.59 23.12 2.00
N HIS A 203 13.83 23.62 2.08
CA HIS A 203 14.14 24.91 2.68
C HIS A 203 14.58 25.93 1.63
N ALA A 204 13.65 26.83 1.27
CA ALA A 204 13.95 27.93 0.35
C ALA A 204 14.87 29.01 0.96
N GLY A 205 14.86 29.19 2.28
CA GLY A 205 15.52 30.32 2.96
C GLY A 205 16.85 30.00 3.66
N ARG A 206 17.25 28.74 3.77
CA ARG A 206 18.54 28.33 4.35
C ARG A 206 19.44 27.78 3.26
N ASN A 207 20.68 28.28 3.20
CA ASN A 207 21.68 27.69 2.33
C ASN A 207 22.30 26.48 3.03
N ILE A 208 21.89 25.28 2.63
CA ILE A 208 22.48 24.02 3.06
C ILE A 208 23.36 23.52 1.92
N PRO A 209 24.68 23.35 2.14
CA PRO A 209 25.59 22.96 1.07
C PRO A 209 25.23 21.57 0.56
N ALA A 210 25.37 21.37 -0.75
CA ALA A 210 25.24 20.04 -1.34
C ALA A 210 26.28 19.09 -0.73
N PRO A 211 25.93 17.82 -0.45
CA PRO A 211 26.93 16.80 -0.12
C PRO A 211 27.84 16.54 -1.33
N GLU A 212 28.97 15.86 -1.10
CA GLU A 212 29.93 15.55 -2.18
C GLU A 212 29.31 14.68 -3.28
N ASP A 213 28.43 13.75 -2.90
CA ASP A 213 27.71 12.85 -3.81
C ASP A 213 26.20 12.86 -3.47
N PRO A 214 25.44 13.88 -3.95
CA PRO A 214 24.02 13.98 -3.65
C PRO A 214 23.21 12.82 -4.21
N LEU A 215 22.21 12.37 -3.46
CA LEU A 215 21.28 11.36 -3.95
C LEU A 215 20.51 11.90 -5.16
N ASN A 216 20.40 11.09 -6.21
CA ASN A 216 19.38 11.31 -7.21
C ASN A 216 18.00 10.89 -6.66
N HIS A 217 16.93 11.32 -7.35
CA HIS A 217 15.56 11.07 -6.92
C HIS A 217 15.23 9.57 -6.78
N SER A 218 15.69 8.73 -7.71
CA SER A 218 15.46 7.28 -7.68
C SER A 218 16.10 6.61 -6.46
N ASP A 219 17.32 7.02 -6.10
CA ASP A 219 18.03 6.50 -4.93
C ASP A 219 17.36 6.96 -3.63
N ALA A 220 16.92 8.22 -3.57
CA ALA A 220 16.16 8.74 -2.44
C ALA A 220 14.83 8.02 -2.27
N LYS A 221 14.10 7.77 -3.36
CA LYS A 221 12.87 6.98 -3.37
C LYS A 221 13.12 5.56 -2.88
N SER A 222 14.16 4.89 -3.39
CA SER A 222 14.51 3.53 -2.96
C SER A 222 14.86 3.45 -1.47
N LEU A 223 15.56 4.45 -0.96
CA LEU A 223 15.90 4.56 0.46
C LEU A 223 14.65 4.76 1.34
N ILE A 224 13.69 5.58 0.90
CA ILE A 224 12.41 5.75 1.59
C ILE A 224 11.54 4.49 1.49
N ASP A 225 11.53 3.83 0.34
CA ASP A 225 10.80 2.59 0.14
C ASP A 225 11.32 1.50 1.10
N SER A 226 12.64 1.39 1.29
CA SER A 226 13.22 0.45 2.26
C SER A 226 12.86 0.82 3.71
N LEU A 227 12.84 2.10 4.06
CA LEU A 227 12.41 2.57 5.39
C LEU A 227 10.94 2.24 5.66
N VAL A 228 10.07 2.45 4.68
CA VAL A 228 8.64 2.10 4.74
C VAL A 228 8.47 0.61 4.99
N GLN A 229 9.17 -0.24 4.23
CA GLN A 229 9.06 -1.69 4.40
C GLN A 229 9.54 -2.15 5.79
N ASN A 230 10.69 -1.65 6.25
CA ASN A 230 11.22 -1.96 7.57
C ASN A 230 10.26 -1.56 8.70
N TRP A 231 9.63 -0.39 8.60
CA TRP A 231 8.68 0.08 9.60
C TRP A 231 7.38 -0.72 9.59
N LEU A 232 6.83 -1.03 8.41
CA LEU A 232 5.63 -1.87 8.27
C LEU A 232 5.86 -3.28 8.84
N ASP A 233 7.01 -3.90 8.53
CA ASP A 233 7.36 -5.22 9.05
C ASP A 233 7.54 -5.20 10.58
N HIS A 234 8.21 -4.18 11.11
CA HIS A 234 8.35 -4.01 12.56
C HIS A 234 6.99 -3.88 13.24
N ARG A 235 6.10 -3.08 12.67
CA ARG A 235 4.80 -2.80 13.23
C ARG A 235 3.88 -4.02 13.23
N LYS A 236 3.85 -4.76 12.12
CA LYS A 236 3.16 -6.03 12.00
C LYS A 236 3.59 -7.00 13.11
N ASN A 237 4.91 -7.15 13.32
CA ASN A 237 5.47 -8.05 14.33
C ASN A 237 5.20 -7.61 15.78
N THR A 238 4.92 -6.33 16.02
CA THR A 238 4.70 -5.78 17.37
C THR A 238 3.22 -5.84 17.77
N GLN A 239 2.29 -6.07 16.82
CA GLN A 239 0.84 -6.18 17.09
C GLN A 239 0.32 -7.60 17.23
N THR A 240 1.10 -8.61 16.85
CA THR A 240 0.80 -10.01 17.16
C THR A 240 0.92 -10.25 18.67
N PHE A 241 -0.24 -10.26 19.37
CA PHE A 241 -0.42 -10.66 20.77
C PHE A 241 -1.26 -11.94 20.88
#